data_AF-A0A969YWI1-F1
#
_entry.id   AF-A0A969YWI1-F1
#
_cell.length_a   1.000
_cell.length_b   1.000
_cell.length_c   1.000
_cell.angle_alpha   90.00
_cell.angle_beta   90.00
_cell.angle_gamma   90.00
#
_symmetry.space_group_name_H-M   'P 1'
#
loop_
_entity.id
_entity.type
_entity.pdbx_description
1 polymer ?
#
loop_
_entity_poly.entity_id
_entity_poly.type
_entity_poly.pdbx_seq_one_letter_code
_entity_poly.pdbx_strand_id
1 'polypeptide(L)'
;MALLVLLILISLIFLNGCWNYREVDKLAIVAGVAVDKGTNGQYEVTVEILQTSGGRDPKITSKTVTTEGNTMFDAVRNVISLSGKRLYWSHAKVIILSKEIAREGVTKIIDWYNRDSETRADVFIVISGGDSAKEIFSGQGTTEEIKSFVLEEMIRN
;
A
#
# COMPACT_ATOMS: atom_id res chain seq x y z
N MET A 1 -32.92 -34.98 -28.27
CA MET A 1 -32.19 -33.87 -28.91
C MET A 1 -32.50 -32.53 -28.24
N ALA A 2 -33.77 -32.09 -28.19
CA ALA A 2 -34.17 -30.82 -27.57
C ALA A 2 -33.79 -30.66 -26.07
N LEU A 3 -33.93 -31.72 -25.26
CA LEU A 3 -33.56 -31.69 -23.84
C LEU A 3 -32.05 -31.47 -23.61
N LEU A 4 -31.23 -32.04 -24.50
CA LEU A 4 -29.77 -31.94 -24.43
C LEU A 4 -29.30 -30.53 -24.83
N VAL A 5 -29.96 -29.92 -25.82
CA VAL A 5 -29.74 -28.53 -26.22
C VAL A 5 -30.16 -27.55 -25.11
N LEU A 6 -31.28 -27.82 -24.42
CA LEU A 6 -31.75 -27.00 -23.29
C LEU A 6 -30.79 -27.07 -22.09
N LEU A 7 -30.24 -28.24 -21.78
CA LEU A 7 -29.23 -28.44 -20.73
C LEU A 7 -27.93 -27.70 -21.05
N ILE A 8 -27.49 -27.71 -22.31
CA ILE A 8 -26.32 -26.95 -22.76
C ILE A 8 -26.58 -25.44 -22.64
N LEU A 9 -27.75 -24.94 -23.05
CA LEU A 9 -28.11 -23.52 -22.93
C LEU A 9 -28.18 -23.05 -21.46
N ILE A 10 -28.69 -23.89 -20.56
CA ILE A 10 -28.71 -23.61 -19.11
C ILE A 10 -27.29 -23.55 -18.53
N SER A 11 -26.39 -24.42 -18.98
CA SER A 11 -25.01 -24.44 -18.50
C SER A 11 -24.27 -23.12 -18.81
N LEU A 12 -24.56 -22.48 -19.95
CA LEU A 12 -23.95 -21.21 -20.36
C LEU A 12 -24.31 -20.03 -19.42
N ILE A 13 -25.44 -20.09 -18.71
CA ILE A 13 -25.84 -19.06 -17.73
C ILE A 13 -24.96 -19.13 -16.47
N PHE A 14 -24.40 -20.30 -16.17
CA PHE A 14 -23.49 -20.51 -15.04
C PHE A 14 -22.01 -20.29 -15.40
N LEU A 15 -21.68 -19.99 -16.67
CA LEU A 15 -20.32 -19.66 -17.14
C LEU A 15 -19.97 -18.17 -17.02
N ASN A 16 -20.53 -17.45 -16.05
CA ASN A 16 -20.08 -16.10 -15.70
C ASN A 16 -18.72 -16.19 -14.96
N GLY A 17 -17.65 -16.45 -15.72
CA GLY A 17 -16.27 -16.47 -15.22
C GLY A 17 -15.86 -15.12 -14.63
N CYS A 18 -14.99 -15.18 -13.62
CA CYS A 18 -14.48 -14.10 -12.74
C CYS A 18 -14.62 -12.66 -13.25
N TRP A 19 -15.80 -12.05 -13.05
CA TRP A 19 -16.08 -10.65 -13.38
C TRP A 19 -15.17 -9.64 -12.64
N ASN A 20 -14.58 -10.04 -11.51
CA ASN A 20 -13.78 -9.17 -10.66
C ASN A 20 -12.26 -9.31 -10.89
N TYR A 21 -11.84 -9.71 -12.09
CA TYR A 21 -10.42 -9.73 -12.43
C TYR A 21 -9.86 -8.31 -12.49
N ARG A 22 -8.89 -8.02 -11.63
CA ARG A 22 -8.13 -6.77 -11.67
C ARG A 22 -6.73 -7.08 -12.18
N GLU A 23 -6.36 -6.40 -13.25
CA GLU A 23 -5.00 -6.49 -13.78
C GLU A 23 -4.02 -5.91 -12.77
N VAL A 24 -2.94 -6.67 -12.48
CA VAL A 24 -1.85 -6.25 -11.60
C VAL A 24 -1.24 -4.92 -12.06
N ASP A 25 -1.25 -4.64 -13.37
CA ASP A 25 -0.72 -3.39 -13.92
C ASP A 25 -1.55 -2.14 -13.54
N LYS A 26 -2.81 -2.30 -13.10
CA LYS A 26 -3.63 -1.18 -12.60
C LYS A 26 -3.44 -0.92 -11.10
N LEU A 27 -2.63 -1.74 -10.43
CA LEU A 27 -2.36 -1.66 -9.00
C LEU A 27 -0.95 -1.12 -8.73
N ALA A 28 -0.84 -0.32 -7.68
CA ALA A 28 0.41 0.12 -7.10
C ALA A 28 0.62 -0.68 -5.80
N ILE A 29 1.53 -1.65 -5.84
CA ILE A 29 1.81 -2.49 -4.67
C ILE A 29 2.53 -1.65 -3.62
N VAL A 30 1.94 -1.53 -2.45
CA VAL A 30 2.51 -0.78 -1.33
C VAL A 30 3.40 -1.70 -0.50
N ALA A 31 4.65 -1.29 -0.27
CA ALA A 31 5.57 -1.99 0.61
C ALA A 31 5.51 -1.48 2.05
N GLY A 32 5.24 -0.18 2.23
CA GLY A 32 5.06 0.43 3.54
C GLY A 32 4.65 1.89 3.44
N VAL A 33 4.36 2.48 4.59
CA VAL A 33 3.88 3.85 4.71
C VAL A 33 4.52 4.55 5.91
N ALA A 34 4.85 5.82 5.73
CA ALA A 34 5.30 6.72 6.77
C ALA A 34 4.24 7.80 6.98
N VAL A 35 3.93 8.07 8.24
CA VAL A 35 2.90 9.02 8.66
C VAL A 35 3.55 10.07 9.54
N ASP A 36 3.52 11.29 9.04
CA ASP A 36 4.07 12.49 9.63
C ASP A 36 2.97 13.51 9.90
N LYS A 37 3.29 14.51 10.72
CA LYS A 37 2.44 15.70 10.85
C LYS A 37 2.79 16.66 9.73
N GLY A 38 1.80 16.96 8.89
CA GLY A 38 1.91 17.90 7.78
C GLY A 38 1.59 19.33 8.18
N THR A 39 1.53 20.19 7.17
CA THR A 39 1.20 21.60 7.36
C THR A 39 -0.22 21.80 7.92
N ASN A 40 -0.40 22.81 8.76
CA ASN A 40 -1.70 23.17 9.36
C ASN A 40 -2.37 22.01 10.14
N GLY A 41 -1.57 21.08 10.66
CA GLY A 41 -2.05 19.96 11.46
C GLY A 41 -2.63 18.79 10.65
N GLN A 42 -2.50 18.82 9.32
CA GLN A 42 -2.87 17.73 8.43
C GLN A 42 -1.97 16.50 8.63
N TYR A 43 -2.38 15.36 8.08
CA TYR A 43 -1.53 14.17 7.97
C TYR A 43 -0.69 14.29 6.70
N GLU A 44 0.63 14.17 6.84
CA GLU A 44 1.54 13.96 5.71
C GLU A 44 1.79 12.44 5.60
N VAL A 45 1.45 11.86 4.46
CA VAL A 45 1.57 10.42 4.22
C VAL A 45 2.56 10.21 3.09
N THR A 46 3.60 9.43 3.35
CA THR A 46 4.58 8.98 2.36
C THR A 46 4.42 7.48 2.14
N VAL A 47 4.12 7.06 0.92
CA VAL A 47 3.89 5.66 0.56
C VAL A 47 5.06 5.15 -0.28
N GLU A 48 5.65 4.02 0.11
CA GLU A 48 6.63 3.30 -0.70
C GLU A 48 5.91 2.30 -1.61
N ILE A 49 6.03 2.50 -2.92
CA ILE A 49 5.35 1.75 -3.98
C ILE A 49 6.38 0.97 -4.78
N LEU A 50 6.14 -0.33 -5.00
CA LEU A 50 6.98 -1.16 -5.84
C LEU A 50 6.88 -0.77 -7.32
N GLN A 51 8.02 -0.77 -8.00
CA GLN A 51 8.11 -0.60 -9.44
C GLN A 51 8.84 -1.79 -10.05
N THR A 52 8.28 -2.33 -11.12
CA THR A 52 8.91 -3.36 -11.93
C THR A 52 9.35 -2.76 -13.25
N SER A 53 10.64 -2.83 -13.57
CA SER A 53 11.11 -2.48 -14.91
C SER A 53 10.81 -3.62 -15.88
N GLY A 54 10.13 -3.35 -17.01
CA GLY A 54 9.98 -4.32 -18.09
C GLY A 54 11.29 -4.51 -18.87
N GLY A 55 11.63 -5.74 -19.26
CA GLY A 55 12.84 -6.03 -20.04
C GLY A 55 13.33 -7.47 -19.89
N ARG A 56 14.51 -7.77 -20.47
CA ARG A 56 15.16 -9.10 -20.35
C ARG A 56 15.67 -9.41 -18.94
N ASP A 57 15.82 -8.39 -18.09
CA ASP A 57 16.26 -8.53 -16.71
C ASP A 57 15.36 -7.66 -15.81
N PRO A 58 14.19 -8.19 -15.39
CA PRO A 58 13.23 -7.43 -14.63
C PRO A 58 13.75 -7.15 -13.22
N LYS A 59 14.03 -5.88 -12.93
CA LYS A 59 14.40 -5.42 -11.59
C LYS A 59 13.18 -4.89 -10.86
N ILE A 60 13.05 -5.28 -9.59
CA ILE A 60 12.07 -4.70 -8.68
C ILE A 60 12.79 -3.60 -7.90
N THR A 61 12.28 -2.37 -8.00
CA THR A 61 12.72 -1.22 -7.22
C THR A 61 11.51 -0.66 -6.47
N SER A 62 11.70 0.43 -5.71
CA SER A 62 10.61 1.18 -5.13
C SER A 62 10.71 2.66 -5.47
N LYS A 63 9.58 3.35 -5.40
CA LYS A 63 9.49 4.82 -5.38
C LYS A 63 8.65 5.25 -4.21
N THR A 64 8.89 6.46 -3.73
CA THR A 64 8.05 7.08 -2.70
C THR A 64 7.14 8.14 -3.29
N VAL A 65 5.93 8.26 -2.75
CA VAL A 65 4.98 9.33 -3.08
C VAL A 65 4.47 9.93 -1.79
N THR A 66 4.63 11.25 -1.64
CA THR A 66 4.23 11.99 -0.44
C THR A 66 3.07 12.93 -0.75
N THR A 67 2.06 12.94 0.11
CA THR A 67 0.89 13.82 0.00
C THR A 67 0.35 14.20 1.37
N GLU A 68 -0.30 15.36 1.46
CA GLU A 68 -0.99 15.79 2.67
C GLU A 68 -2.52 15.62 2.56
N GLY A 69 -3.20 15.53 3.70
CA GLY A 69 -4.66 15.59 3.78
C GLY A 69 -5.19 15.75 5.21
N ASN A 70 -6.42 16.25 5.33
CA ASN A 70 -7.09 16.47 6.62
C ASN A 70 -7.35 15.16 7.39
N THR A 71 -7.45 14.04 6.67
CA THR A 71 -7.58 12.70 7.23
C THR A 71 -6.60 11.75 6.55
N MET A 72 -6.31 10.61 7.18
CA MET A 72 -5.53 9.53 6.54
C MET A 72 -6.15 9.09 5.21
N PHE A 73 -7.48 9.01 5.13
CA PHE A 73 -8.18 8.68 3.89
C PHE A 73 -7.97 9.73 2.79
N ASP A 74 -7.98 11.01 3.14
CA ASP A 74 -7.78 12.09 2.17
C ASP A 74 -6.34 12.13 1.66
N ALA A 75 -5.36 12.02 2.58
CA ALA A 75 -3.96 11.95 2.21
C ALA A 75 -3.70 10.75 1.29
N VAL A 76 -4.17 9.56 1.64
CA VAL A 76 -4.01 8.34 0.82
C VAL A 76 -4.74 8.46 -0.52
N ARG A 77 -5.91 9.09 -0.56
CA ARG A 77 -6.62 9.35 -1.82
C ARG A 77 -5.83 10.28 -2.73
N ASN A 78 -5.14 11.27 -2.17
CA ASN A 78 -4.25 12.16 -2.93
C ASN A 78 -3.07 11.38 -3.55
N VAL A 79 -2.54 10.35 -2.88
CA VAL A 79 -1.53 9.44 -3.47
C VAL A 79 -2.07 8.73 -4.70
N ILE A 80 -3.32 8.27 -4.68
CA ILE A 80 -3.97 7.62 -5.84
C ILE A 80 -4.05 8.61 -7.01
N SER A 81 -4.45 9.85 -6.74
CA SER A 81 -4.53 10.91 -7.76
C SER A 81 -3.17 11.20 -8.43
N LEU A 82 -2.06 11.12 -7.69
CA LEU A 82 -0.71 11.34 -8.24
C LEU A 82 -0.14 10.10 -8.92
N SER A 83 -0.36 8.92 -8.36
CA SER A 83 0.20 7.66 -8.88
C SER A 83 -0.57 7.09 -10.08
N GLY A 84 -1.83 7.50 -10.26
CA GLY A 84 -2.71 7.02 -11.33
C GLY A 84 -3.13 5.56 -11.20
N LYS A 85 -2.73 4.88 -10.12
CA LYS A 85 -2.99 3.47 -9.83
C LYS A 85 -3.65 3.34 -8.47
N ARG A 86 -4.53 2.35 -8.33
CA ARG A 86 -5.10 2.03 -7.01
C ARG A 86 -4.00 1.41 -6.14
N LEU A 87 -3.86 1.89 -4.91
CA LEU A 87 -2.93 1.32 -3.95
C LEU A 87 -3.40 -0.06 -3.50
N TYR A 88 -2.48 -1.02 -3.45
CA TYR A 88 -2.72 -2.39 -3.02
C TYR A 88 -1.89 -2.69 -1.78
N TRP A 89 -2.56 -2.82 -0.63
CA TRP A 89 -1.95 -2.83 0.70
C TRP A 89 -1.58 -4.22 1.21
N SER A 90 -1.93 -5.29 0.50
CA SER A 90 -1.69 -6.67 0.96
C SER A 90 -0.22 -7.07 1.10
N HIS A 91 0.70 -6.24 0.61
CA HIS A 91 2.15 -6.41 0.76
C HIS A 91 2.78 -5.39 1.70
N ALA A 92 1.99 -4.52 2.33
CA ALA A 92 2.53 -3.55 3.27
C ALA A 92 3.10 -4.28 4.50
N LYS A 93 4.37 -3.99 4.82
CA LYS A 93 5.11 -4.63 5.91
C LYS A 93 5.33 -3.73 7.11
N VAL A 94 5.39 -2.42 6.90
CA VAL A 94 5.62 -1.45 7.96
C VAL A 94 4.73 -0.21 7.82
N ILE A 95 4.25 0.27 8.96
CA ILE A 95 3.66 1.59 9.17
C ILE A 95 4.59 2.33 10.13
N ILE A 96 5.26 3.37 9.63
CA ILE A 96 6.22 4.17 10.38
C ILE A 96 5.52 5.44 10.83
N LEU A 97 5.50 5.73 12.12
CA LEU A 97 4.87 6.91 12.68
C LEU A 97 5.92 7.89 13.17
N SER A 98 5.74 9.18 12.92
CA SER A 98 6.52 10.20 13.62
C SER A 98 6.17 10.18 15.12
N LYS A 99 7.07 10.67 15.97
CA LYS A 99 6.80 10.76 17.42
C LYS A 99 5.58 11.62 17.71
N GLU A 100 5.36 12.66 16.92
CA GLU A 100 4.20 13.54 17.05
C GLU A 100 2.88 12.79 16.77
N ILE A 101 2.80 12.05 15.66
CA ILE A 101 1.64 11.23 15.32
C ILE A 101 1.41 10.12 16.36
N ALA A 102 2.48 9.48 16.83
CA ALA A 102 2.38 8.45 17.86
C ALA A 102 1.82 8.99 19.19
N ARG A 103 2.15 10.23 19.55
CA ARG A 103 1.63 10.92 20.75
C ARG A 103 0.15 11.28 20.64
N GLU A 104 -0.36 11.58 19.45
CA GLU A 104 -1.80 11.79 19.21
C GLU A 104 -2.63 10.51 19.34
N GLY A 105 -1.96 9.35 19.32
CA GLY A 105 -2.54 8.03 19.50
C GLY A 105 -2.60 7.24 18.19
N VAL A 106 -2.25 5.96 18.28
CA VAL A 106 -2.15 5.05 17.12
C VAL A 106 -3.49 4.47 16.66
N THR A 107 -4.54 4.57 17.48
CA THR A 107 -5.85 3.95 17.21
C THR A 107 -6.46 4.42 15.90
N LYS A 108 -6.34 5.72 15.56
CA LYS A 108 -6.85 6.26 14.29
C LYS A 108 -6.14 5.67 13.08
N ILE A 109 -4.83 5.42 13.19
CA ILE A 109 -4.03 4.81 12.14
C ILE A 109 -4.40 3.34 11.96
N ILE A 110 -4.56 2.62 13.07
CA ILE A 110 -4.99 1.21 13.08
C ILE A 110 -6.41 1.06 12.51
N ASP A 111 -7.36 1.91 12.90
CA ASP A 111 -8.73 1.91 12.36
C ASP A 111 -8.74 2.19 10.86
N TRP A 112 -7.99 3.20 10.41
CA TRP A 112 -7.85 3.49 8.98
C TRP A 112 -7.29 2.29 8.20
N TYR A 113 -6.23 1.66 8.70
CA TYR A 113 -5.59 0.54 8.03
C TYR A 113 -6.53 -0.68 7.95
N ASN A 114 -7.16 -1.07 9.07
CA ASN A 114 -8.05 -2.23 9.12
C ASN A 114 -9.37 -2.07 8.34
N ARG A 115 -9.72 -0.86 7.91
CA ARG A 115 -10.95 -0.59 7.14
C ARG A 115 -10.87 -1.06 5.69
N ASP A 116 -9.68 -1.29 5.14
CA ASP A 116 -9.52 -1.85 3.80
C ASP A 116 -9.42 -3.38 3.89
N SER A 117 -10.31 -4.08 3.18
CA SER A 117 -10.36 -5.55 3.13
C SER A 117 -9.11 -6.22 2.56
N GLU A 118 -8.26 -5.46 1.87
CA GLU A 118 -7.02 -5.95 1.25
C GLU A 118 -5.81 -5.85 2.21
N THR A 119 -5.96 -5.29 3.41
CA THR A 119 -4.86 -5.19 4.40
C THR A 119 -4.60 -6.50 5.15
N ARG A 120 -3.38 -6.66 5.64
CA ARG A 120 -3.00 -7.83 6.45
C ARG A 120 -2.63 -7.41 7.86
N ALA A 121 -3.01 -8.22 8.84
CA ALA A 121 -2.73 -7.95 10.24
C ALA A 121 -1.24 -8.15 10.64
N ASP A 122 -0.39 -8.65 9.75
CA ASP A 122 1.04 -8.89 9.98
C ASP A 122 1.95 -7.69 9.67
N VAL A 123 1.36 -6.49 9.52
CA VAL A 123 2.09 -5.24 9.38
C VAL A 123 2.70 -4.82 10.72
N PHE A 124 3.98 -4.39 10.71
CA PHE A 124 4.61 -3.80 11.88
C PHE A 124 4.26 -2.32 11.99
N ILE A 125 3.84 -1.88 13.17
CA ILE A 125 3.66 -0.46 13.48
C ILE A 125 4.85 -0.03 14.35
N VAL A 126 5.65 0.91 13.83
CA VAL A 126 6.88 1.37 14.46
C VAL A 126 6.88 2.89 14.59
N ILE A 127 7.67 3.42 15.53
CA ILE A 127 7.82 4.85 15.76
C ILE A 127 9.23 5.25 15.32
N SER A 128 9.34 6.30 14.49
CA SER A 128 10.61 6.84 14.05
C SER A 128 11.43 7.38 15.23
N GLY A 129 12.73 7.06 15.23
CA GLY A 129 13.69 7.65 16.16
C GLY A 129 14.02 9.11 15.85
N GLY A 130 13.85 9.53 14.59
CA GLY A 130 14.07 10.91 14.11
C GLY A 130 12.84 11.80 14.30
N ASP A 131 12.91 13.00 13.71
CA ASP A 131 11.80 13.96 13.75
C ASP A 131 10.72 13.61 12.73
N SER A 132 11.12 13.13 11.55
CA SER A 132 10.19 12.70 10.51
C SER A 132 10.27 11.19 10.23
N ALA A 133 9.11 10.55 10.02
CA ALA A 133 9.02 9.16 9.60
C ALA A 133 9.43 8.98 8.13
N LYS A 134 9.14 9.95 7.26
CA LYS A 134 9.51 9.88 5.83
C LYS A 134 11.02 9.80 5.59
N GLU A 135 11.83 10.31 6.51
CA GLU A 135 13.29 10.24 6.43
C GLU A 135 13.80 8.80 6.38
N ILE A 136 13.09 7.85 6.99
CA ILE A 136 13.43 6.43 6.90
C ILE A 136 13.39 5.96 5.43
N PHE A 137 12.42 6.43 4.65
CA PHE A 137 12.38 6.15 3.21
C PHE A 137 13.35 6.98 2.37
N SER A 138 13.95 8.04 2.93
CA SER A 138 14.96 8.88 2.26
C SER A 138 16.40 8.55 2.62
N GLY A 139 16.62 7.75 3.68
CA GLY A 139 17.96 7.42 4.20
C GLY A 139 18.90 6.72 3.20
N GLN A 140 20.21 6.81 3.44
CA GLN A 140 21.25 6.20 2.61
C GLN A 140 21.22 4.67 2.73
N GLY A 141 20.60 4.03 1.74
CA GLY A 141 20.74 2.61 1.40
C GLY A 141 20.84 2.52 -0.12
N THR A 142 21.44 1.45 -0.65
CA THR A 142 21.57 1.22 -2.09
C THR A 142 20.23 1.48 -2.77
N THR A 143 20.22 2.34 -3.80
CA THR A 143 19.06 2.95 -4.49
C THR A 143 18.04 1.96 -5.09
N GLU A 144 18.14 0.68 -4.77
CA GLU A 144 17.41 -0.42 -5.39
C GLU A 144 16.72 -1.33 -4.37
N GLU A 145 16.93 -1.13 -3.06
CA GLU A 145 16.29 -1.92 -2.01
C GLU A 145 14.96 -1.32 -1.55
N ILE A 146 13.99 -2.22 -1.35
CA ILE A 146 12.67 -1.89 -0.79
C ILE A 146 12.83 -1.75 0.72
N LYS A 147 12.84 -0.51 1.22
CA LYS A 147 13.22 -0.21 2.61
C LYS A 147 12.28 -0.82 3.62
N SER A 148 10.99 -0.86 3.29
CA SER A 148 9.97 -1.49 4.14
C SER A 148 10.24 -2.98 4.38
N PHE A 149 10.81 -3.69 3.42
CA PHE A 149 11.13 -5.12 3.56
C PHE A 149 12.38 -5.32 4.39
N VAL A 150 13.41 -4.49 4.18
CA VAL A 150 14.62 -4.47 5.02
C VAL A 150 14.24 -4.22 6.48
N LEU A 151 13.36 -3.25 6.74
CA LEU A 151 12.87 -2.98 8.10
C LEU A 151 12.09 -4.17 8.69
N GLU A 152 11.26 -4.84 7.90
CA GLU A 152 10.56 -6.06 8.34
C GLU A 152 11.56 -7.12 8.81
N GLU A 153 12.60 -7.38 8.01
CA GLU A 153 13.64 -8.36 8.32
C GLU A 153 14.43 -7.96 9.58
N MET A 154 14.74 -6.68 9.74
CA MET A 154 15.43 -6.16 10.93
C MET A 154 14.60 -6.28 12.21
N ILE A 155 13.26 -6.24 12.13
CA ILE A 155 12.36 -6.35 13.29
C ILE A 155 12.12 -7.83 13.66
N ARG A 156 12.14 -8.72 12.67
CA ARG A 156 11.89 -10.16 12.88
C ARG A 156 13.09 -10.91 13.46
N ASN A 157 14.31 -10.41 13.23
CA ASN A 157 15.57 -10.97 13.74
C ASN A 157 16.00 -10.31 15.04
#